data_AF-A0A562WF95-F1
#
_entry.id   AF-A0A562WF95-F1
#
_cell.length_a   1.000
_cell.length_b   1.000
_cell.length_c   1.000
_cell.angle_alpha   90.00
_cell.angle_beta   90.00
_cell.angle_gamma   90.00
#
_symmetry.space_group_name_H-M   'P 1'
#
loop_
_entity.id
_entity.type
_entity.pdbx_description
1 polymer ?
#
loop_
_entity_poly.entity_id
_entity_poly.type
_entity_poly.pdbx_seq_one_letter_code
_entity_poly.pdbx_strand_id
1 'polypeptide(L)'
;MRLRRWASISLALVVLQSAVVGAAPAAHAAVPAPSADAGTDTSILSTDYGPAAWVPASTSNYTVATRPTGQPITHVVIHVTQGSYTSAINWFQNPASKVSAHYTFRSSDGAVTQSVREKDIAWHAGNWTYNTQSIGIEHEGYVDNPAWFTDAMYRASAALTRNLANKYGIPKTRSNIIAHKEVPGATHTDPGPHWNWTYYMQLVNGVTGIGSGTVDSGTAVLNVRSGPGTGHSIVGTLTGGTTVSIYCQATGTSVTGPYGTSSIWHRIGTNRYVSDAYLYTGHDGYIPNVPRC
;
A
#
# COMPACT_ATOMS: atom_id res chain seq x y z
N MET A 1 -15.16 -49.53 43.38
CA MET A 1 -16.57 -49.38 42.91
C MET A 1 -16.57 -49.60 41.40
N ARG A 2 -17.61 -50.24 40.86
CA ARG A 2 -17.56 -51.16 39.69
C ARG A 2 -17.19 -50.54 38.33
N LEU A 3 -16.35 -51.29 37.58
CA LEU A 3 -16.16 -51.21 36.13
C LEU A 3 -17.47 -51.44 35.37
N ARG A 4 -17.64 -50.80 34.19
CA ARG A 4 -18.54 -51.30 33.14
C ARG A 4 -17.87 -51.27 31.77
N ARG A 5 -17.83 -52.48 31.19
CA ARG A 5 -17.47 -52.85 29.83
C ARG A 5 -18.44 -52.22 28.82
N TRP A 6 -17.94 -51.87 27.64
CA TRP A 6 -18.76 -51.69 26.44
C TRP A 6 -18.50 -52.87 25.50
N ALA A 7 -19.58 -53.54 25.12
CA ALA A 7 -19.61 -54.62 24.17
C ALA A 7 -19.74 -54.06 22.75
N SER A 8 -18.97 -54.62 21.83
CA SER A 8 -19.02 -54.35 20.40
C SER A 8 -20.32 -54.87 19.79
N ILE A 9 -21.03 -54.02 19.07
CA ILE A 9 -22.04 -54.42 18.08
C ILE A 9 -21.65 -53.75 16.77
N SER A 10 -21.19 -54.58 15.83
CA SER A 10 -21.01 -54.21 14.43
C SER A 10 -22.38 -54.15 13.76
N LEU A 11 -22.78 -52.97 13.29
CA LEU A 11 -23.85 -52.81 12.31
C LEU A 11 -23.23 -52.23 11.04
N ALA A 12 -23.16 -53.06 10.00
CA ALA A 12 -22.79 -52.62 8.66
C ALA A 12 -23.91 -51.74 8.12
N LEU A 13 -23.68 -50.43 8.04
CA LEU A 13 -24.54 -49.51 7.33
C LEU A 13 -23.93 -49.28 5.93
N VAL A 14 -24.64 -49.77 4.92
CA VAL A 14 -24.41 -49.44 3.51
C VAL A 14 -24.73 -47.95 3.35
N VAL A 15 -23.70 -47.12 3.22
CA VAL A 15 -23.85 -45.71 2.84
C VAL A 15 -23.70 -45.62 1.33
N LEU A 16 -24.79 -45.29 0.65
CA LEU A 16 -24.78 -44.81 -0.74
C LEU A 16 -23.87 -43.59 -0.81
N GLN A 17 -22.79 -43.69 -1.60
CA GLN A 17 -21.95 -42.55 -1.98
C GLN A 17 -22.75 -41.63 -2.90
N SER A 18 -23.37 -40.61 -2.32
CA SER A 18 -23.67 -39.39 -3.07
C SER A 18 -22.36 -38.63 -3.21
N ALA A 19 -21.82 -38.60 -4.44
CA ALA A 19 -20.66 -37.79 -4.78
C ALA A 19 -21.02 -36.30 -4.56
N VAL A 20 -20.55 -35.74 -3.46
CA VAL A 20 -20.46 -34.29 -3.31
C VAL A 20 -19.23 -33.89 -4.10
N VAL A 21 -19.44 -33.23 -5.24
CA VAL A 21 -18.36 -32.56 -5.98
C VAL A 21 -17.82 -31.47 -5.06
N GLY A 22 -16.70 -31.75 -4.39
CA GLY A 22 -15.98 -30.77 -3.60
C GLY A 22 -15.48 -29.67 -4.52
N ALA A 23 -16.03 -28.46 -4.37
CA ALA A 23 -15.45 -27.27 -4.96
C ALA A 23 -14.03 -27.11 -4.40
N ALA A 24 -13.04 -27.06 -5.30
CA ALA A 24 -11.66 -26.81 -4.96
C ALA A 24 -11.55 -25.47 -4.19
N PRO A 25 -10.65 -25.35 -3.20
CA PRO A 25 -10.37 -24.07 -2.57
C PRO A 25 -9.89 -23.10 -3.66
N ALA A 26 -10.52 -21.92 -3.72
CA ALA A 26 -10.08 -20.84 -4.59
C ALA A 26 -8.59 -20.60 -4.34
N ALA A 27 -7.79 -20.76 -5.38
CA ALA A 27 -6.37 -20.45 -5.35
C ALA A 27 -6.21 -19.02 -4.82
N HIS A 28 -5.27 -18.84 -3.88
CA HIS A 28 -4.87 -17.52 -3.43
C HIS A 28 -4.50 -16.70 -4.67
N ALA A 29 -5.32 -15.70 -4.98
CA ALA A 29 -5.01 -14.76 -6.05
C ALA A 29 -3.70 -14.08 -5.65
N ALA A 30 -2.62 -14.41 -6.36
CA ALA A 30 -1.45 -13.57 -6.40
C ALA A 30 -1.91 -12.13 -6.66
N VAL A 31 -1.23 -11.16 -6.03
CA VAL A 31 -1.40 -9.74 -6.33
C VAL A 31 -1.55 -9.60 -7.84
N PRO A 32 -2.64 -8.97 -8.35
CA PRO A 32 -2.80 -8.84 -9.78
C PRO A 32 -1.54 -8.15 -10.31
N ALA A 33 -0.86 -8.80 -11.26
CA ALA A 33 -0.02 -8.06 -12.19
C ALA A 33 -0.89 -6.91 -12.74
N PRO A 34 -0.34 -5.70 -12.91
CA PRO A 34 -1.12 -4.57 -13.40
C PRO A 34 -1.90 -5.00 -14.64
N SER A 35 -3.22 -4.81 -14.60
CA SER A 35 -4.12 -5.24 -15.67
C SER A 35 -3.58 -4.74 -17.00
N ALA A 36 -3.29 -5.68 -17.89
CA ALA A 36 -2.94 -5.42 -19.28
C ALA A 36 -4.19 -4.99 -20.06
N ASP A 37 -4.77 -3.84 -19.71
CA ASP A 37 -5.69 -3.12 -20.61
C ASP A 37 -5.83 -1.63 -20.25
N ALA A 38 -4.70 -0.92 -20.18
CA ALA A 38 -4.65 0.53 -20.15
C ALA A 38 -3.71 1.02 -21.26
N GLY A 39 -4.07 0.74 -22.52
CA GLY A 39 -3.34 1.19 -23.70
C GLY A 39 -1.99 0.48 -23.87
N THR A 40 -1.72 0.02 -25.08
CA THR A 40 -0.36 -0.34 -25.51
C THR A 40 0.50 0.92 -25.58
N ASP A 41 0.90 1.46 -24.43
CA ASP A 41 1.98 2.44 -24.35
C ASP A 41 3.27 1.64 -24.29
N THR A 42 3.96 1.51 -25.42
CA THR A 42 5.26 0.85 -25.56
C THR A 42 6.34 1.69 -24.88
N SER A 43 6.14 2.00 -23.61
CA SER A 43 7.10 2.74 -22.80
C SER A 43 8.35 1.88 -22.63
N ILE A 44 9.51 2.48 -22.87
CA ILE A 44 10.79 1.85 -22.55
C ILE A 44 10.76 1.62 -21.03
N LEU A 45 10.96 0.39 -20.57
CA LEU A 45 11.01 0.12 -19.13
C LEU A 45 12.32 0.66 -18.55
N SER A 46 12.26 1.11 -17.30
CA SER A 46 13.43 1.49 -16.52
C SER A 46 14.37 0.29 -16.36
N THR A 47 15.67 0.53 -16.52
CA THR A 47 16.69 -0.48 -16.19
C THR A 47 17.08 -0.47 -14.73
N ASP A 48 16.69 0.55 -13.97
CA ASP A 48 17.03 0.68 -12.55
C ASP A 48 15.99 -0.03 -11.67
N TYR A 49 14.72 0.05 -12.07
CA TYR A 49 13.57 -0.59 -11.43
C TYR A 49 12.55 -1.04 -12.48
N GLY A 50 12.56 -2.33 -12.83
CA GLY A 50 11.80 -2.89 -13.96
C GLY A 50 10.31 -2.53 -14.05
N PRO A 51 9.55 -2.40 -12.94
CA PRO A 51 8.14 -1.97 -13.00
C PRO A 51 7.92 -0.53 -13.47
N ALA A 52 8.95 0.34 -13.45
CA ALA A 52 8.81 1.73 -13.86
C ALA A 52 8.90 1.90 -15.38
N ALA A 53 8.01 2.71 -15.95
CA ALA A 53 8.21 3.29 -17.28
C ALA A 53 9.37 4.30 -17.24
N TRP A 54 10.12 4.43 -18.33
CA TRP A 54 11.20 5.42 -18.46
C TRP A 54 10.73 6.61 -19.29
N VAL A 55 10.64 7.77 -18.63
CA VAL A 55 10.33 9.05 -19.28
C VAL A 55 11.30 10.10 -18.73
N PRO A 56 12.41 10.37 -19.44
CA PRO A 56 13.52 11.15 -18.89
C PRO A 56 13.12 12.60 -18.62
N ALA A 57 13.62 13.15 -17.51
CA ALA A 57 13.66 14.58 -17.27
C ALA A 57 14.58 15.27 -18.30
N SER A 58 14.42 16.58 -18.45
CA SER A 58 15.37 17.40 -19.20
C SER A 58 16.77 17.27 -18.59
N THR A 59 17.80 17.19 -19.44
CA THR A 59 19.21 17.26 -19.01
C THR A 59 19.57 18.56 -18.29
N SER A 60 18.69 19.57 -18.36
CA SER A 60 18.82 20.85 -17.64
C SER A 60 18.29 20.81 -16.20
N ASN A 61 17.74 19.69 -15.74
CA ASN A 61 17.00 19.57 -14.47
C ASN A 61 17.61 18.56 -13.48
N TYR A 62 18.78 18.00 -13.78
CA TYR A 62 19.50 17.07 -12.88
C TYR A 62 21.01 17.17 -13.12
N THR A 63 21.80 16.61 -12.21
CA THR A 63 23.27 16.54 -12.35
C THR A 63 23.70 15.13 -12.68
N VAL A 64 24.42 14.94 -13.80
CA VAL A 64 25.02 13.65 -14.14
C VAL A 64 26.03 13.25 -13.07
N ALA A 65 25.94 12.01 -12.60
CA ALA A 65 26.83 11.49 -11.56
C ALA A 65 27.09 9.98 -11.75
N THR A 66 27.90 9.45 -10.83
CA THR A 66 28.34 8.05 -10.81
C THR A 66 27.97 7.37 -9.50
N ARG A 67 26.84 7.75 -8.88
CA ARG A 67 26.37 7.17 -7.63
C ARG A 67 26.10 5.66 -7.79
N PRO A 68 26.30 4.85 -6.74
CA PRO A 68 26.66 5.23 -5.37
C PRO A 68 28.18 5.42 -5.14
N THR A 69 29.02 5.26 -6.18
CA THR A 69 30.48 5.38 -6.04
C THR A 69 30.87 6.83 -5.74
N GLY A 70 31.54 7.05 -4.61
CA GLY A 70 31.98 8.37 -4.14
C GLY A 70 30.88 9.23 -3.49
N GLN A 71 29.61 8.90 -3.69
CA GLN A 71 28.46 9.54 -3.04
C GLN A 71 27.39 8.49 -2.74
N PRO A 72 27.33 7.96 -1.50
CA PRO A 72 26.38 6.93 -1.16
C PRO A 72 24.95 7.46 -1.16
N ILE A 73 24.03 6.63 -1.65
CA ILE A 73 22.59 6.88 -1.52
C ILE A 73 22.16 6.33 -0.17
N THR A 74 21.86 7.22 0.76
CA THR A 74 21.57 6.89 2.17
C THR A 74 20.14 7.21 2.57
N HIS A 75 19.38 7.90 1.70
CA HIS A 75 18.01 8.31 1.99
C HIS A 75 17.06 8.08 0.82
N VAL A 76 15.78 7.95 1.15
CA VAL A 76 14.65 8.11 0.23
C VAL A 76 13.82 9.28 0.74
N VAL A 77 13.53 10.24 -0.12
CA VAL A 77 12.70 11.41 0.23
C VAL A 77 11.34 11.26 -0.43
N ILE A 78 10.30 11.24 0.39
CA ILE A 78 8.90 11.09 -0.01
C ILE A 78 8.29 12.46 -0.20
N HIS A 79 7.75 12.68 -1.40
CA HIS A 79 7.10 13.91 -1.82
C HIS A 79 5.64 13.70 -2.20
N VAL A 80 4.86 14.78 -2.20
CA VAL A 80 3.56 14.87 -2.86
C VAL A 80 3.60 16.02 -3.87
N THR A 81 3.21 15.73 -5.10
CA THR A 81 3.42 16.60 -6.26
C THR A 81 2.65 17.92 -6.21
N GLN A 82 1.55 17.98 -5.45
CA GLN A 82 0.53 19.04 -5.54
C GLN A 82 -0.06 19.15 -6.96
N GLY A 83 -0.21 18.01 -7.65
CA GLY A 83 -0.66 17.95 -9.04
C GLY A 83 -0.83 16.52 -9.55
N SER A 84 -1.18 16.39 -10.84
CA SER A 84 -1.38 15.09 -11.47
C SER A 84 -0.06 14.38 -11.81
N TYR A 85 -0.12 13.06 -11.98
CA TYR A 85 0.98 12.20 -12.40
C TYR A 85 1.66 12.69 -13.67
N THR A 86 0.87 12.93 -14.72
CA THR A 86 1.37 13.42 -16.00
C THR A 86 1.91 14.84 -15.89
N SER A 87 1.31 15.71 -15.06
CA SER A 87 1.80 17.08 -14.89
C SER A 87 3.20 17.12 -14.27
N ALA A 88 3.48 16.27 -13.28
CA ALA A 88 4.79 16.18 -12.65
C ALA A 88 5.86 15.72 -13.65
N ILE A 89 5.57 14.66 -14.43
CA ILE A 89 6.49 14.14 -15.45
C ILE A 89 6.78 15.20 -16.51
N ASN A 90 5.74 15.88 -17.03
CA ASN A 90 5.90 16.96 -18.00
C ASN A 90 6.71 18.13 -17.42
N TRP A 91 6.55 18.43 -16.13
CA TRP A 91 7.30 19.49 -15.45
C TRP A 91 8.80 19.18 -15.38
N PHE A 92 9.16 17.90 -15.19
CA PHE A 92 10.55 17.45 -15.21
C PHE A 92 11.18 17.50 -16.61
N GLN A 93 10.37 17.42 -17.67
CA GLN A 93 10.82 17.58 -19.06
C GLN A 93 11.01 19.05 -19.47
N ASN A 94 10.39 20.00 -18.76
CA ASN A 94 10.55 21.42 -19.03
C ASN A 94 11.93 21.93 -18.57
N PRO A 95 12.84 22.34 -19.47
CA PRO A 95 14.18 22.80 -19.07
C PRO A 95 14.18 24.09 -18.23
N ALA A 96 13.07 24.83 -18.20
CA ALA A 96 12.93 26.04 -17.37
C ALA A 96 12.57 25.73 -15.92
N SER A 97 12.10 24.51 -15.60
CA SER A 97 11.62 24.18 -14.25
C SER A 97 12.75 24.09 -13.22
N LYS A 98 13.94 23.66 -13.64
CA LYS A 98 15.12 23.49 -12.77
C LYS A 98 14.83 22.60 -11.55
N VAL A 99 13.94 21.62 -11.71
CA VAL A 99 13.59 20.63 -10.70
C VAL A 99 13.33 19.27 -11.35
N SER A 100 13.59 18.20 -10.61
CA SER A 100 13.29 16.83 -11.01
C SER A 100 13.20 15.91 -9.81
N ALA A 101 12.51 14.78 -9.95
CA ALA A 101 12.58 13.63 -9.04
C ALA A 101 12.99 12.37 -9.81
N HIS A 102 13.37 11.32 -9.09
CA HIS A 102 13.77 10.07 -9.74
C HIS A 102 12.55 9.28 -10.18
N TYR A 103 11.52 9.20 -9.34
CA TYR A 103 10.32 8.41 -9.58
C TYR A 103 9.05 9.19 -9.27
N THR A 104 7.97 8.89 -9.98
CA THR A 104 6.63 9.41 -9.74
C THR A 104 5.62 8.27 -9.72
N PHE A 105 4.66 8.29 -8.79
CA PHE A 105 3.59 7.29 -8.64
C PHE A 105 2.20 7.88 -8.92
N ARG A 106 1.42 7.14 -9.71
CA ARG A 106 0.02 7.45 -10.00
C ARG A 106 -0.89 6.92 -8.89
N SER A 107 -1.87 7.72 -8.51
CA SER A 107 -2.76 7.41 -7.40
C SER A 107 -3.70 6.24 -7.69
N SER A 108 -4.29 6.19 -8.88
CA SER A 108 -5.36 5.24 -9.19
C SER A 108 -4.95 3.77 -9.15
N ASP A 109 -3.72 3.46 -9.57
CA ASP A 109 -3.27 2.09 -9.83
C ASP A 109 -1.82 1.81 -9.40
N GLY A 110 -1.11 2.80 -8.87
CA GLY A 110 0.28 2.65 -8.46
C GLY A 110 1.27 2.58 -9.63
N ALA A 111 0.87 2.98 -10.84
CA ALA A 111 1.80 3.07 -11.97
C ALA A 111 2.99 3.98 -11.62
N VAL A 112 4.20 3.58 -12.04
CA VAL A 112 5.44 4.27 -11.70
C VAL A 112 6.21 4.68 -12.95
N THR A 113 6.71 5.91 -12.96
CA THR A 113 7.59 6.44 -14.00
C THR A 113 8.90 6.85 -13.35
N GLN A 114 10.02 6.50 -13.99
CA GLN A 114 11.34 7.00 -13.65
C GLN A 114 11.73 8.11 -14.62
N SER A 115 12.20 9.24 -14.08
CA SER A 115 12.64 10.41 -14.86
C SER A 115 14.12 10.74 -14.71
N VAL A 116 14.77 10.31 -13.64
CA VAL A 116 16.22 10.45 -13.46
C VAL A 116 16.80 9.11 -13.04
N ARG A 117 17.92 8.72 -13.66
CA ARG A 117 18.63 7.49 -13.30
C ARG A 117 19.09 7.56 -11.85
N GLU A 118 19.05 6.45 -11.13
CA GLU A 118 19.45 6.43 -9.70
C GLU A 118 20.92 6.85 -9.51
N LYS A 119 21.78 6.60 -10.51
CA LYS A 119 23.18 7.05 -10.49
C LYS A 119 23.34 8.58 -10.56
N ASP A 120 22.37 9.27 -11.17
CA ASP A 120 22.37 10.72 -11.43
C ASP A 120 21.60 11.43 -10.32
N ILE A 121 21.87 12.71 -10.08
CA ILE A 121 21.33 13.47 -8.95
C ILE A 121 20.13 14.29 -9.42
N ALA A 122 18.92 13.86 -9.06
CA ALA A 122 17.72 14.67 -9.25
C ALA A 122 17.69 15.88 -8.31
N TRP A 123 17.01 16.95 -8.72
CA TRP A 123 16.90 18.20 -7.97
C TRP A 123 15.52 18.34 -7.31
N HIS A 124 15.30 17.62 -6.22
CA HIS A 124 13.98 17.52 -5.57
C HIS A 124 13.93 18.11 -4.15
N ALA A 125 15.03 18.07 -3.39
CA ALA A 125 15.00 18.32 -1.96
C ALA A 125 15.13 19.81 -1.58
N GLY A 126 15.56 20.67 -2.51
CA GLY A 126 15.94 22.06 -2.19
C GLY A 126 17.22 22.16 -1.32
N ASN A 127 17.88 21.04 -1.05
CA ASN A 127 19.09 20.94 -0.26
C ASN A 127 20.09 20.03 -0.99
N TRP A 128 21.28 20.56 -1.31
CA TRP A 128 22.26 19.85 -2.13
C TRP A 128 22.75 18.55 -1.47
N THR A 129 23.04 18.57 -0.17
CA THR A 129 23.47 17.37 0.57
C THR A 129 22.43 16.26 0.41
N TYR A 130 21.15 16.57 0.57
CA TYR A 130 20.08 15.58 0.43
C TYR A 130 19.85 15.17 -1.02
N ASN A 131 19.93 16.07 -2.00
CA ASN A 131 19.88 15.68 -3.42
C ASN A 131 20.97 14.65 -3.75
N THR A 132 22.23 14.92 -3.34
CA THR A 132 23.35 14.01 -3.65
C THR A 132 23.24 12.66 -2.97
N GLN A 133 22.61 12.59 -1.79
CA GLN A 133 22.58 11.38 -0.96
C GLN A 133 21.23 10.65 -0.97
N SER A 134 20.28 11.06 -1.83
CA SER A 134 18.94 10.46 -1.80
C SER A 134 18.33 10.18 -3.16
N ILE A 135 17.26 9.39 -3.10
CA ILE A 135 16.30 9.19 -4.18
C ILE A 135 14.99 9.91 -3.79
N GLY A 136 14.66 10.98 -4.50
CA GLY A 136 13.35 11.62 -4.43
C GLY A 136 12.26 10.85 -5.18
N ILE A 137 11.14 10.60 -4.50
CA ILE A 137 9.95 9.92 -5.01
C ILE A 137 8.72 10.83 -4.86
N GLU A 138 8.04 11.06 -5.96
CA GLU A 138 6.83 11.88 -6.05
C GLU A 138 5.56 11.04 -6.04
N HIS A 139 4.55 11.51 -5.32
CA HIS A 139 3.23 10.88 -5.26
C HIS A 139 2.19 11.85 -5.79
N GLU A 140 1.46 11.45 -6.83
CA GLU A 140 0.34 12.22 -7.37
C GLU A 140 -0.68 12.54 -6.28
N GLY A 141 -1.07 13.81 -6.18
CA GLY A 141 -2.19 14.24 -5.36
C GLY A 141 -1.93 15.55 -4.61
N TYR A 142 -2.71 15.74 -3.55
CA TYR A 142 -2.72 16.96 -2.74
C TYR A 142 -2.64 16.61 -1.25
N VAL A 143 -1.77 17.33 -0.53
CA VAL A 143 -1.43 17.05 0.89
C VAL A 143 -2.61 17.17 1.85
N ASP A 144 -3.65 17.89 1.48
CA ASP A 144 -4.87 18.17 2.25
C ASP A 144 -6.04 17.24 1.90
N ASN A 145 -5.86 16.31 0.95
CA ASN A 145 -6.91 15.41 0.52
C ASN A 145 -6.47 13.93 0.62
N PRO A 146 -6.93 13.21 1.67
CA PRO A 146 -6.54 11.82 1.90
C PRO A 146 -7.01 10.84 0.82
N ALA A 147 -7.96 11.22 -0.05
CA ALA A 147 -8.45 10.36 -1.12
C ALA A 147 -7.37 10.03 -2.18
N TRP A 148 -6.31 10.84 -2.27
CA TRP A 148 -5.19 10.57 -3.16
C TRP A 148 -4.29 9.45 -2.66
N PHE A 149 -4.25 9.16 -1.36
CA PHE A 149 -3.33 8.17 -0.78
C PHE A 149 -3.95 6.76 -0.81
N THR A 150 -4.04 6.20 -2.01
CA THR A 150 -4.64 4.89 -2.26
C THR A 150 -3.73 3.75 -1.82
N ASP A 151 -4.34 2.57 -1.64
CA ASP A 151 -3.59 1.35 -1.36
C ASP A 151 -2.58 1.01 -2.47
N ALA A 152 -3.00 1.13 -3.73
CA ALA A 152 -2.18 0.82 -4.89
C ALA A 152 -0.91 1.68 -4.92
N MET A 153 -1.06 2.99 -4.69
CA MET A 153 0.07 3.92 -4.62
C MET A 153 1.03 3.57 -3.46
N TYR A 154 0.50 3.38 -2.24
CA TYR A 154 1.34 3.03 -1.08
C TYR A 154 2.13 1.75 -1.32
N ARG A 155 1.48 0.70 -1.85
CA ARG A 155 2.13 -0.60 -2.08
C ARG A 155 3.19 -0.52 -3.17
N ALA A 156 2.90 0.16 -4.28
CA ALA A 156 3.86 0.33 -5.37
C ALA A 156 5.08 1.15 -4.93
N SER A 157 4.85 2.27 -4.23
CA SER A 157 5.90 3.13 -3.68
C SER A 157 6.74 2.40 -2.63
N ALA A 158 6.11 1.68 -1.70
CA ALA A 158 6.82 0.93 -0.68
C ALA A 158 7.64 -0.23 -1.27
N ALA A 159 7.18 -0.83 -2.37
CA ALA A 159 7.94 -1.85 -3.09
C ALA A 159 9.23 -1.28 -3.72
N LEU A 160 9.14 -0.11 -4.35
CA LEU A 160 10.32 0.61 -4.84
C LEU A 160 11.25 1.00 -3.68
N THR A 161 10.73 1.64 -2.63
CA THR A 161 11.55 2.04 -1.47
C THR A 161 12.24 0.86 -0.81
N ARG A 162 11.57 -0.30 -0.71
CA ARG A 162 12.17 -1.54 -0.22
C ARG A 162 13.26 -2.06 -1.17
N ASN A 163 13.06 -1.97 -2.48
CA ASN A 163 14.06 -2.33 -3.48
C ASN A 163 15.31 -1.44 -3.36
N LEU A 164 15.13 -0.11 -3.33
CA LEU A 164 16.20 0.87 -3.13
C LEU A 164 16.97 0.60 -1.83
N ALA A 165 16.25 0.35 -0.74
CA ALA A 165 16.86 0.08 0.55
C ALA A 165 17.72 -1.19 0.54
N ASN A 166 17.24 -2.26 -0.09
CA ASN A 166 18.02 -3.48 -0.25
C ASN A 166 19.23 -3.26 -1.18
N LYS A 167 19.06 -2.51 -2.28
CA LYS A 167 20.09 -2.27 -3.30
C LYS A 167 21.25 -1.42 -2.78
N TYR A 168 20.94 -0.39 -2.00
CA TYR A 168 21.91 0.59 -1.52
C TYR A 168 22.28 0.45 -0.04
N GLY A 169 21.70 -0.54 0.67
CA GLY A 169 21.94 -0.73 2.10
C GLY A 169 21.34 0.37 2.97
N ILE A 170 20.26 1.02 2.52
CA ILE A 170 19.59 2.07 3.28
C ILE A 170 18.80 1.43 4.42
N PRO A 171 19.03 1.82 5.70
CA PRO A 171 18.19 1.35 6.80
C PRO A 171 16.71 1.69 6.58
N LYS A 172 15.81 0.74 6.79
CA LYS A 172 14.36 0.92 6.59
C LYS A 172 13.70 1.60 7.79
N THR A 173 14.25 2.75 8.19
CA THR A 173 13.81 3.53 9.34
C THR A 173 13.32 4.91 8.89
N ARG A 174 12.60 5.60 9.77
CA ARG A 174 12.15 6.98 9.53
C ARG A 174 13.27 8.02 9.52
N SER A 175 14.49 7.65 9.92
CA SER A 175 15.66 8.51 9.80
C SER A 175 16.24 8.51 8.39
N ASN A 176 15.95 7.49 7.58
CA ASN A 176 16.51 7.32 6.24
C ASN A 176 15.44 7.43 5.15
N ILE A 177 14.22 6.99 5.44
CA ILE A 177 13.06 7.21 4.58
C ILE A 177 12.33 8.37 5.19
N ILE A 178 12.48 9.57 4.61
CA ILE A 178 12.07 10.84 5.19
C ILE A 178 11.01 11.54 4.33
N ALA A 179 10.22 12.42 4.94
CA ALA A 179 9.39 13.39 4.25
C ALA A 179 10.26 14.51 3.66
N HIS A 180 9.78 15.18 2.61
CA HIS A 180 10.45 16.41 2.15
C HIS A 180 10.54 17.46 3.26
N LYS A 181 9.47 17.65 4.03
CA LYS A 181 9.46 18.61 5.16
C LYS A 181 10.53 18.34 6.25
N GLU A 182 11.09 17.13 6.29
CA GLU A 182 12.12 16.73 7.26
C GLU A 182 13.54 17.04 6.75
N VAL A 183 13.68 17.43 5.49
CA VAL A 183 14.95 17.92 4.94
C VAL A 183 15.27 19.30 5.54
N PRO A 184 16.48 19.52 6.08
CA PRO A 184 16.88 20.82 6.61
C PRO A 184 16.74 21.94 5.58
N GLY A 185 16.01 22.99 5.94
CA GLY A 185 15.75 24.15 5.09
C GLY A 185 14.57 23.95 4.11
N ALA A 186 13.82 22.85 4.20
CA ALA A 186 12.62 22.67 3.41
C ALA A 186 11.58 23.76 3.69
N THR A 187 11.05 24.36 2.63
CA THR A 187 9.94 25.32 2.67
C THR A 187 8.59 24.65 2.41
N HIS A 188 8.59 23.37 2.05
CA HIS A 188 7.41 22.58 1.75
C HIS A 188 6.97 21.72 2.95
N THR A 189 5.71 21.29 2.93
CA THR A 189 5.06 20.56 4.04
C THR A 189 4.70 19.11 3.69
N ASP A 190 5.00 18.69 2.47
CA ASP A 190 4.70 17.37 1.94
C ASP A 190 5.54 16.26 2.63
N PRO A 191 4.99 15.03 2.72
CA PRO A 191 3.76 14.52 2.09
C PRO A 191 2.46 14.89 2.83
N GLY A 192 2.52 15.78 3.83
CA GLY A 192 1.35 16.29 4.52
C GLY A 192 0.88 15.42 5.69
N PRO A 193 -0.16 15.88 6.42
CA PRO A 193 -0.66 15.20 7.62
C PRO A 193 -1.40 13.89 7.31
N HIS A 194 -1.84 13.69 6.07
CA HIS A 194 -2.63 12.53 5.66
C HIS A 194 -1.78 11.35 5.17
N TRP A 195 -0.47 11.53 5.06
CA TRP A 195 0.45 10.43 4.76
C TRP A 195 0.56 9.49 5.96
N ASN A 196 0.09 8.25 5.81
CA ASN A 196 0.13 7.24 6.86
C ASN A 196 1.52 6.58 6.88
N TRP A 197 2.43 7.17 7.66
CA TRP A 197 3.78 6.64 7.88
C TRP A 197 3.78 5.24 8.50
N THR A 198 2.85 4.93 9.40
CA THR A 198 2.72 3.61 10.03
C THR A 198 2.46 2.54 8.97
N TYR A 199 1.51 2.79 8.08
CA TYR A 199 1.16 1.88 6.99
C TYR A 199 2.32 1.77 6.00
N TYR A 200 2.85 2.90 5.53
CA TYR A 200 3.94 2.92 4.55
C TYR A 200 5.19 2.20 5.05
N MET A 201 5.62 2.47 6.28
CA MET A 201 6.83 1.85 6.83
C MET A 201 6.66 0.35 7.09
N GLN A 202 5.47 -0.13 7.42
CA GLN A 202 5.19 -1.56 7.50
C GLN A 202 5.34 -2.25 6.14
N LEU A 203 4.79 -1.64 5.08
CA LEU A 203 4.96 -2.13 3.71
C LEU A 203 6.44 -2.14 3.30
N VAL A 204 7.19 -1.07 3.60
CA VAL A 204 8.63 -1.02 3.32
C VAL A 204 9.39 -2.12 4.07
N ASN A 205 9.00 -2.41 5.31
CA ASN A 205 9.58 -3.49 6.12
C ASN A 205 9.08 -4.90 5.74
N GLY A 206 8.22 -5.03 4.73
CA GLY A 206 7.82 -6.32 4.16
C GLY A 206 6.51 -6.88 4.71
N VAL A 207 5.85 -6.19 5.64
CA VAL A 207 4.47 -6.53 6.06
C VAL A 207 3.55 -6.08 4.94
N THR A 208 3.17 -7.01 4.06
CA THR A 208 2.46 -6.72 2.80
C THR A 208 1.23 -7.59 2.60
N GLY A 209 0.79 -8.33 3.62
CA GLY A 209 -0.39 -9.17 3.54
C GLY A 209 -1.65 -8.38 3.18
N ILE A 210 -2.58 -9.08 2.56
CA ILE A 210 -3.95 -8.64 2.35
C ILE A 210 -4.82 -9.69 3.03
N GLY A 211 -5.62 -9.26 4.01
CA GLY A 211 -6.56 -10.14 4.67
C GLY A 211 -7.85 -10.27 3.86
N SER A 212 -8.71 -11.18 4.29
CA SER A 212 -10.07 -11.29 3.79
C SER A 212 -11.04 -11.35 4.96
N GLY A 213 -12.21 -10.75 4.80
CA GLY A 213 -13.30 -10.91 5.75
C GLY A 213 -14.62 -11.05 5.02
N THR A 214 -15.53 -11.87 5.55
CA THR A 214 -16.88 -12.01 5.01
C THR A 214 -17.89 -11.43 5.99
N VAL A 215 -18.73 -10.51 5.53
CA VAL A 215 -19.81 -9.93 6.36
C VAL A 215 -20.74 -11.05 6.82
N ASP A 216 -21.08 -11.06 8.11
CA ASP A 216 -22.04 -12.01 8.66
C ASP A 216 -23.33 -12.10 7.81
N SER A 217 -23.77 -13.33 7.53
CA SER A 217 -24.93 -13.57 6.66
C SER A 217 -26.26 -13.07 7.23
N GLY A 218 -26.37 -12.96 8.56
CA GLY A 218 -27.54 -12.39 9.24
C GLY A 218 -27.57 -10.86 9.23
N THR A 219 -26.49 -10.20 8.79
CA THR A 219 -26.41 -8.75 8.71
C THR A 219 -27.11 -8.24 7.45
N ALA A 220 -28.26 -7.58 7.62
CA ALA A 220 -28.99 -6.97 6.51
C ALA A 220 -28.17 -5.88 5.81
N VAL A 221 -27.58 -4.96 6.59
CA VAL A 221 -26.76 -3.85 6.08
C VAL A 221 -25.64 -3.56 7.08
N LEU A 222 -24.39 -3.54 6.59
CA LEU A 222 -23.22 -3.07 7.32
C LEU A 222 -22.77 -1.72 6.77
N ASN A 223 -22.63 -0.72 7.64
CA ASN A 223 -22.12 0.60 7.26
C ASN A 223 -20.61 0.56 6.98
N VAL A 224 -20.21 1.09 5.83
CA VAL A 224 -18.81 1.41 5.50
C VAL A 224 -18.56 2.87 5.89
N ARG A 225 -17.49 3.13 6.63
CA ARG A 225 -17.19 4.45 7.20
C ARG A 225 -15.91 5.06 6.65
N SER A 226 -15.82 6.38 6.71
CA SER A 226 -14.63 7.13 6.24
C SER A 226 -13.38 6.92 7.10
N GLY A 227 -13.52 6.38 8.31
CA GLY A 227 -12.42 6.08 9.24
C GLY A 227 -12.79 5.03 10.29
N PRO A 228 -11.83 4.64 11.15
CA PRO A 228 -11.98 3.56 12.11
C PRO A 228 -12.79 4.00 13.35
N GLY A 229 -14.10 4.08 13.22
CA GLY A 229 -14.97 4.43 14.35
C GLY A 229 -16.38 4.83 13.94
N THR A 230 -17.32 4.75 14.89
CA THR A 230 -18.73 5.05 14.63
C THR A 230 -19.04 6.54 14.46
N GLY A 231 -18.12 7.42 14.88
CA GLY A 231 -18.21 8.87 14.65
C GLY A 231 -17.84 9.31 13.23
N HIS A 232 -17.24 8.43 12.42
CA HIS A 232 -16.93 8.71 11.02
C HIS A 232 -18.16 8.61 10.13
N SER A 233 -18.21 9.47 9.11
CA SER A 233 -19.29 9.50 8.11
C SER A 233 -19.46 8.15 7.42
N ILE A 234 -20.70 7.80 7.09
CA ILE A 234 -21.02 6.62 6.29
C ILE A 234 -20.76 6.96 4.82
N VAL A 235 -19.96 6.13 4.15
CA VAL A 235 -19.52 6.32 2.75
C VAL A 235 -19.93 5.16 1.83
N GLY A 236 -20.78 4.27 2.35
CA GLY A 236 -21.32 3.13 1.64
C GLY A 236 -21.87 2.08 2.58
N THR A 237 -22.33 0.98 2.00
CA THR A 237 -22.88 -0.15 2.72
C THR A 237 -22.44 -1.47 2.09
N LEU A 238 -22.47 -2.55 2.87
CA LEU A 238 -22.29 -3.93 2.41
C LEU A 238 -23.48 -4.77 2.89
N THR A 239 -23.84 -5.80 2.14
CA THR A 239 -24.87 -6.78 2.55
C THR A 239 -24.22 -8.01 3.16
N GLY A 240 -24.97 -8.78 3.96
CA GLY A 240 -24.52 -10.06 4.50
C GLY A 240 -23.98 -11.01 3.42
N GLY A 241 -22.94 -11.76 3.76
CA GLY A 241 -22.23 -12.66 2.84
C GLY A 241 -21.23 -11.98 1.89
N THR A 242 -21.13 -10.64 1.88
CA THR A 242 -20.13 -9.95 1.06
C THR A 242 -18.72 -10.22 1.57
N THR A 243 -17.82 -10.71 0.72
CA THR A 243 -16.40 -10.83 1.02
C THR A 243 -15.64 -9.56 0.61
N VAL A 244 -14.75 -9.08 1.48
CA VAL A 244 -13.92 -7.90 1.27
C VAL A 244 -12.45 -8.21 1.47
N SER A 245 -11.60 -7.55 0.70
CA SER A 245 -10.15 -7.49 0.95
C SER A 245 -9.85 -6.50 2.07
N ILE A 246 -8.93 -6.86 2.96
CA ILE A 246 -8.50 -6.05 4.11
C ILE A 246 -7.06 -5.61 3.88
N TYR A 247 -6.88 -4.32 3.60
CA TYR A 247 -5.58 -3.75 3.25
C TYR A 247 -4.74 -3.37 4.46
N CYS A 248 -5.39 -2.86 5.51
CA CYS A 248 -4.78 -2.63 6.81
C CYS A 248 -5.84 -2.61 7.92
N GLN A 249 -5.37 -2.66 9.17
CA GLN A 249 -6.22 -2.79 10.36
C GLN A 249 -5.89 -1.70 11.38
N ALA A 250 -6.90 -1.07 11.96
CA ALA A 250 -6.76 0.02 12.93
C ALA A 250 -7.53 -0.27 14.21
N THR A 251 -7.16 0.41 15.30
CA THR A 251 -8.00 0.50 16.50
C THR A 251 -8.95 1.68 16.35
N GLY A 252 -10.21 1.50 16.77
CA GLY A 252 -11.24 2.52 16.69
C GLY A 252 -12.28 2.40 17.80
N THR A 253 -13.44 3.01 17.60
CA THR A 253 -14.58 2.86 18.53
C THR A 253 -14.97 1.38 18.66
N SER A 254 -15.19 0.90 19.88
CA SER A 254 -15.69 -0.46 20.12
C SER A 254 -17.11 -0.62 19.56
N VAL A 255 -17.35 -1.73 18.88
CA VAL A 255 -18.64 -2.09 18.30
C VAL A 255 -18.99 -3.51 18.70
N THR A 256 -20.26 -3.75 19.04
CA THR A 256 -20.81 -5.09 19.24
C THR A 256 -21.57 -5.51 17.99
N GLY A 257 -21.27 -6.70 17.49
CA GLY A 257 -21.89 -7.30 16.31
C GLY A 257 -21.99 -8.82 16.44
N PRO A 258 -22.35 -9.53 15.35
CA PRO A 258 -22.54 -10.98 15.36
C PRO A 258 -21.33 -11.79 15.85
N TYR A 259 -20.11 -11.29 15.63
CA TYR A 259 -18.87 -11.93 16.07
C TYR A 259 -18.34 -11.40 17.42
N GLY A 260 -19.19 -10.73 18.20
CA GLY A 260 -18.85 -10.22 19.53
C GLY A 260 -18.51 -8.72 19.54
N THR A 261 -17.76 -8.31 20.55
CA THR A 261 -17.36 -6.90 20.74
C THR A 261 -15.91 -6.72 20.33
N SER A 262 -15.66 -5.84 19.35
CA SER A 262 -14.31 -5.57 18.84
C SER A 262 -14.08 -4.07 18.68
N SER A 263 -12.86 -3.61 18.97
CA SER A 263 -12.37 -2.26 18.66
C SER A 263 -11.56 -2.23 17.37
N ILE A 264 -11.48 -3.35 16.64
CA ILE A 264 -10.74 -3.47 15.39
C ILE A 264 -11.60 -2.97 14.22
N TRP A 265 -10.96 -2.21 13.34
CA TRP A 265 -11.55 -1.71 12.11
C TRP A 265 -10.64 -2.06 10.93
N HIS A 266 -11.26 -2.55 9.86
CA HIS A 266 -10.59 -3.02 8.65
C HIS A 266 -10.72 -2.00 7.53
N ARG A 267 -9.59 -1.52 6.99
CA ARG A 267 -9.58 -0.69 5.78
C ARG A 267 -9.77 -1.58 4.56
N ILE A 268 -10.90 -1.41 3.89
CA ILE A 268 -11.31 -2.18 2.71
C ILE A 268 -11.21 -1.37 1.40
N GLY A 269 -10.66 -0.16 1.49
CA GLY A 269 -10.41 0.74 0.37
C GLY A 269 -10.00 2.12 0.86
N THR A 270 -9.72 3.04 -0.06
CA THR A 270 -9.38 4.44 0.28
C THR A 270 -10.52 5.10 1.04
N ASN A 271 -10.27 5.53 2.27
CA ASN A 271 -11.28 6.11 3.18
C ASN A 271 -12.52 5.20 3.34
N ARG A 272 -12.33 3.88 3.40
CA ARG A 272 -13.42 2.90 3.58
C ARG A 272 -13.04 1.89 4.65
N TYR A 273 -13.77 1.92 5.75
CA TYR A 273 -13.55 1.08 6.92
C TYR A 273 -14.82 0.36 7.34
N VAL A 274 -14.67 -0.87 7.81
CA VAL A 274 -15.75 -1.66 8.40
C VAL A 274 -15.29 -2.24 9.73
N SER A 275 -16.22 -2.42 10.67
CA SER A 275 -15.88 -2.98 11.97
C SER A 275 -15.68 -4.49 11.86
N ASP A 276 -14.63 -4.97 12.51
CA ASP A 276 -14.30 -6.38 12.68
C ASP A 276 -15.44 -7.20 13.33
N ALA A 277 -16.23 -6.57 14.21
CA ALA A 277 -17.36 -7.22 14.90
C ALA A 277 -18.44 -7.80 13.94
N TYR A 278 -18.39 -7.43 12.67
CA TYR A 278 -19.31 -7.89 11.61
C TYR A 278 -18.62 -8.75 10.54
N LEU A 279 -17.30 -8.94 10.59
CA LEU A 279 -16.55 -9.72 9.61
C LEU A 279 -16.07 -11.04 10.19
N TYR A 280 -16.36 -12.14 9.52
CA TYR A 280 -15.64 -13.39 9.73
C TYR A 280 -14.29 -13.30 9.03
N THR A 281 -13.23 -13.11 9.81
CA THR A 281 -11.84 -13.04 9.34
C THR A 281 -11.05 -14.33 9.64
N GLY A 282 -11.59 -15.20 10.51
CA GLY A 282 -10.86 -16.35 11.05
C GLY A 282 -9.92 -16.02 12.21
N HIS A 283 -9.99 -14.79 12.76
CA HIS A 283 -9.11 -14.33 13.84
C HIS A 283 -9.88 -13.53 14.90
N ASP A 284 -9.60 -13.76 16.18
CA ASP A 284 -10.18 -13.01 17.32
C ASP A 284 -9.48 -11.66 17.59
N GLY A 285 -8.56 -11.27 16.70
CA GLY A 285 -7.73 -10.09 16.82
C GLY A 285 -7.18 -9.69 15.45
N TYR A 286 -6.08 -8.95 15.45
CA TYR A 286 -5.47 -8.54 14.18
C TYR A 286 -5.05 -9.75 13.35
N ILE A 287 -5.43 -9.74 12.07
CA ILE A 287 -5.01 -10.69 11.06
C ILE A 287 -3.48 -10.62 10.95
N PRO A 288 -2.74 -11.72 11.17
CA PRO A 288 -1.29 -11.74 11.04
C PRO A 288 -0.83 -11.31 9.65
N ASN A 289 0.32 -10.63 9.58
CA ASN A 289 0.94 -10.12 8.35
C ASN A 289 0.12 -9.11 7.53
N VAL A 290 -1.08 -8.72 7.99
CA VAL A 290 -1.82 -7.58 7.43
C VAL A 290 -1.40 -6.30 8.15
N PRO A 291 -0.96 -5.26 7.44
CA PRO A 291 -0.45 -4.04 8.05
C PRO A 291 -1.44 -3.33 8.97
N ARG A 292 -0.92 -2.44 9.81
CA ARG A 292 -1.72 -1.50 10.59
C ARG A 292 -1.90 -0.17 9.87
N CYS A 293 -3.12 0.37 9.95
CA CYS A 293 -3.36 1.79 9.75
C CYS A 293 -3.26 2.48 11.12
#